data_AF-A0A504YLA3-F1
#
_entry.id   AF-A0A504YLA3-F1
#
_cell.length_a   1.000
_cell.length_b   1.000
_cell.length_c   1.000
_cell.angle_alpha   90.00
_cell.angle_beta   90.00
_cell.angle_gamma   90.00
#
_symmetry.space_group_name_H-M   'P 1'
#
loop_
_entity.id
_entity.type
_entity.pdbx_description
1 polymer ?
#
loop_
_entity_poly.entity_id
_entity_poly.type
_entity_poly.pdbx_seq_one_letter_code
_entity_poly.pdbx_strand_id
1 'polypeptide(L)'
;MLSFADSSFMRGLYFVICPCSARGVDVQVVDRLGYTADAVNWADVIFTAGGDGTFLLGAHKIRTRDKLIIGLNTDPDFSAGCLCLPRWCTWNFPRVLDFLYGGRFRPLWRNRIRVTLIHDKQHVPRIDVLDKRKPAALDGWDRLEADEFQQLDESCRPHVNPPSPTSGVPLDSLVPAGLRKYMTQTTLPIRALNEVFFGESLSAKVSHYDISIDGEKYVRQKSSGVTCATGTGSSSWFYQINRLSTEVVADVLAIAKRLRDED
;
A
#
# COMPACT_ATOMS: atom_id res chain seq x y z
N MET A 1 -18.57 -13.43 3.07
CA MET A 1 -18.25 -11.99 3.01
C MET A 1 -17.30 -11.64 4.15
N LEU A 2 -16.20 -10.96 3.87
CA LEU A 2 -15.24 -10.54 4.90
C LEU A 2 -15.38 -9.05 5.16
N SER A 3 -15.63 -8.65 6.40
CA SER A 3 -15.58 -7.24 6.82
C SER A 3 -14.36 -7.03 7.70
N PHE A 4 -13.52 -6.06 7.36
CA PHE A 4 -12.32 -5.74 8.13
C PHE A 4 -12.35 -4.26 8.58
N ALA A 5 -12.13 -4.02 9.87
CA ALA A 5 -12.02 -2.70 10.48
C ALA A 5 -10.86 -2.64 11.48
N ASP A 6 -10.34 -1.44 11.74
CA ASP A 6 -9.39 -1.21 12.83
C ASP A 6 -10.04 -1.56 14.18
N SER A 7 -9.26 -2.08 15.14
CA SER A 7 -9.75 -2.67 16.40
C SER A 7 -10.59 -1.70 17.24
N SER A 8 -10.36 -0.40 17.09
CA SER A 8 -11.11 0.69 17.74
C SER A 8 -12.57 0.82 17.26
N PHE A 9 -12.93 0.20 16.13
CA PHE A 9 -14.21 0.35 15.44
C PHE A 9 -15.04 -0.94 15.32
N MET A 10 -14.62 -2.06 15.93
CA MET A 10 -15.37 -3.32 15.84
C MET A 10 -16.82 -3.21 16.32
N ARG A 11 -17.08 -2.39 17.35
CA ARG A 11 -18.44 -2.11 17.83
C ARG A 11 -19.29 -1.30 16.84
N GLY A 12 -18.67 -0.66 15.86
CA GLY A 12 -19.31 0.11 14.81
C GLY A 12 -19.66 -0.70 13.56
N LEU A 13 -19.32 -1.99 13.46
CA LEU A 13 -19.56 -2.80 12.25
C LEU A 13 -20.98 -3.39 12.15
N TYR A 14 -21.84 -3.20 13.14
CA TYR A 14 -23.21 -3.77 13.13
C TYR A 14 -24.04 -3.33 11.93
N PHE A 15 -23.82 -2.12 11.41
CA PHE A 15 -24.52 -1.63 10.21
C PHE A 15 -24.17 -2.44 8.95
N VAL A 16 -23.04 -3.16 8.97
CA VAL A 16 -22.63 -4.09 7.91
C VAL A 16 -23.11 -5.50 8.23
N ILE A 17 -22.83 -5.99 9.45
CA ILE A 17 -23.06 -7.38 9.85
C ILE A 17 -24.55 -7.71 9.83
N CYS A 18 -25.39 -6.91 10.50
CA CYS A 18 -26.80 -7.23 10.70
C CYS A 18 -27.58 -7.32 9.36
N PRO A 19 -27.46 -6.37 8.42
CA PRO A 19 -28.12 -6.48 7.12
C PRO A 19 -27.64 -7.65 6.25
N CYS A 20 -26.38 -8.09 6.41
CA CYS A 20 -25.82 -9.24 5.72
C CYS A 20 -26.36 -10.56 6.31
N SER A 21 -26.31 -10.72 7.63
CA SER A 21 -26.86 -11.90 8.30
C SER A 21 -28.35 -12.06 8.06
N ALA A 22 -29.12 -10.96 8.03
CA ALA A 22 -30.55 -10.98 7.69
C ALA A 22 -30.84 -11.48 6.26
N ARG A 23 -29.85 -11.44 5.36
CA ARG A 23 -29.92 -11.96 3.98
C ARG A 23 -29.24 -13.32 3.82
N GLY A 24 -28.90 -13.99 4.91
CA GLY A 24 -28.25 -15.31 4.90
C GLY A 24 -26.79 -15.29 4.43
N VAL A 25 -26.12 -14.13 4.46
CA VAL A 25 -24.70 -14.02 4.11
C VAL A 25 -23.86 -14.47 5.29
N ASP A 26 -22.92 -15.38 5.03
CA ASP A 26 -21.88 -15.70 6.00
C ASP A 26 -20.88 -14.54 6.10
N VAL A 27 -20.71 -13.99 7.31
CA VAL A 27 -19.90 -12.81 7.57
C VAL A 27 -18.79 -13.16 8.54
N GLN A 28 -17.55 -13.08 8.07
CA GLN A 28 -16.38 -13.09 8.94
C GLN A 28 -15.97 -11.64 9.19
N VAL A 29 -15.81 -11.27 10.46
CA VAL A 29 -15.22 -9.99 10.85
C VAL A 29 -13.83 -10.26 11.37
N VAL A 30 -12.84 -9.57 10.80
CA VAL A 30 -11.44 -9.67 11.22
C VAL A 30 -10.94 -8.28 11.61
N ASP A 31 -9.81 -8.24 12.32
CA ASP A 31 -8.99 -7.05 12.50
C ASP A 31 -7.74 -7.09 11.59
N ARG A 32 -6.80 -6.15 11.80
CA ARG A 32 -5.66 -5.95 10.91
C ARG A 32 -4.75 -7.16 10.93
N LEU A 33 -4.67 -7.82 12.08
CA LEU A 33 -3.86 -9.01 12.31
C LEU A 33 -4.56 -10.24 11.72
N GLY A 34 -5.88 -10.32 11.88
CA GLY A 34 -6.73 -11.39 11.36
C GLY A 34 -7.00 -11.33 9.85
N TYR A 35 -6.71 -10.21 9.18
CA TYR A 35 -6.85 -10.08 7.72
C TYR A 35 -5.76 -10.89 6.99
N THR A 36 -5.84 -12.22 6.99
CA THR A 36 -4.84 -13.13 6.40
C THR A 36 -5.13 -13.46 4.93
N ALA A 37 -4.20 -14.15 4.25
CA ALA A 37 -4.44 -14.64 2.90
C ALA A 37 -5.60 -15.65 2.85
N ASP A 38 -5.75 -16.47 3.90
CA ASP A 38 -6.82 -17.46 4.00
C ASP A 38 -8.18 -16.79 4.19
N ALA A 39 -8.28 -15.77 5.04
CA ALA A 39 -9.48 -14.97 5.20
C ALA A 39 -9.89 -14.30 3.87
N VAL A 40 -8.91 -13.77 3.13
CA VAL A 40 -9.13 -13.22 1.78
C VAL A 40 -9.64 -14.29 0.85
N ASN A 41 -9.03 -15.48 0.82
CA ASN A 41 -9.40 -16.58 -0.07
C ASN A 41 -10.80 -17.13 0.22
N TRP A 42 -11.18 -17.23 1.49
CA TRP A 42 -12.50 -17.67 1.94
C TRP A 42 -13.64 -16.78 1.45
N ALA A 43 -13.42 -15.47 1.32
CA ALA A 43 -14.49 -14.52 1.00
C ALA A 43 -14.73 -14.32 -0.51
N ASP A 44 -16.01 -14.28 -0.93
CA ASP A 44 -16.40 -13.87 -2.29
C ASP A 44 -16.26 -12.35 -2.50
N VAL A 45 -16.61 -11.58 -1.47
CA VAL A 45 -16.56 -10.12 -1.45
C VAL A 45 -15.91 -9.66 -0.14
N ILE A 46 -15.05 -8.65 -0.26
CA ILE A 46 -14.33 -8.03 0.84
C ILE A 46 -14.89 -6.62 1.04
N PHE A 47 -15.30 -6.31 2.27
CA PHE A 47 -15.67 -4.98 2.69
C PHE A 47 -14.61 -4.44 3.63
N THR A 48 -14.15 -3.21 3.37
CA THR A 48 -13.28 -2.49 4.29
C THR A 48 -14.09 -1.40 4.95
N ALA A 49 -14.17 -1.41 6.28
CA ALA A 49 -14.85 -0.36 7.03
C ALA A 49 -13.82 0.56 7.66
N GLY A 50 -13.71 1.77 7.12
CA GLY A 50 -12.71 2.77 7.50
C GLY A 50 -12.48 3.77 6.38
N GLY A 51 -11.41 4.55 6.48
CA GLY A 51 -10.98 5.46 5.41
C GLY A 51 -10.19 4.75 4.31
N ASP A 52 -9.59 5.55 3.42
CA ASP A 52 -8.76 5.06 2.31
C ASP A 52 -7.59 4.19 2.79
N GLY A 53 -7.02 4.45 3.96
CA GLY A 53 -5.96 3.62 4.55
C GLY A 53 -6.38 2.16 4.81
N THR A 54 -7.61 1.96 5.28
CA THR A 54 -8.17 0.61 5.49
C THR A 54 -8.46 -0.06 4.14
N PHE A 55 -8.93 0.70 3.16
CA PHE A 55 -9.13 0.20 1.80
C PHE A 55 -7.80 -0.30 1.18
N LEU A 56 -6.73 0.48 1.31
CA LEU A 56 -5.40 0.11 0.81
C LEU A 56 -4.90 -1.17 1.47
N LEU A 57 -5.05 -1.29 2.79
CA LEU A 57 -4.69 -2.49 3.52
C LEU A 57 -5.46 -3.73 3.03
N GLY A 58 -6.76 -3.59 2.77
CA GLY A 58 -7.57 -4.64 2.15
C GLY A 58 -7.07 -5.00 0.75
N ALA A 59 -6.79 -3.99 -0.08
CA ALA A 59 -6.35 -4.21 -1.45
C ALA A 59 -5.00 -4.96 -1.55
N HIS A 60 -4.10 -4.85 -0.56
CA HIS A 60 -2.76 -5.44 -0.62
C HIS A 60 -2.72 -6.97 -0.75
N LYS A 61 -3.66 -7.69 -0.12
CA LYS A 61 -3.66 -9.16 -0.06
C LYS A 61 -4.50 -9.82 -1.16
N ILE A 62 -5.32 -9.05 -1.89
CA ILE A 62 -6.09 -9.55 -3.03
C ILE A 62 -5.15 -9.78 -4.21
N ARG A 63 -5.02 -11.01 -4.71
CA ARG A 63 -4.06 -11.35 -5.79
C ARG A 63 -4.74 -11.60 -7.13
N THR A 64 -6.02 -11.91 -7.11
CA THR A 64 -6.82 -12.28 -8.26
C THR A 64 -7.79 -11.15 -8.61
N ARG A 65 -8.33 -11.20 -9.84
CA ARG A 65 -9.24 -10.17 -10.37
C ARG A 65 -10.71 -10.45 -10.07
N ASP A 66 -11.03 -11.67 -9.65
CA ASP A 66 -12.36 -12.17 -9.33
C ASP A 66 -12.87 -11.71 -7.95
N LYS A 67 -11.97 -11.33 -7.04
CA LYS A 67 -12.36 -10.82 -5.71
C LYS A 67 -12.69 -9.33 -5.74
N LEU A 68 -13.94 -9.03 -5.41
CA LEU A 68 -14.43 -7.66 -5.27
C LEU A 68 -14.05 -7.09 -3.90
N ILE A 69 -13.57 -5.85 -3.89
CA ILE A 69 -13.35 -5.06 -2.67
C ILE A 69 -14.24 -3.82 -2.68
N ILE A 70 -14.89 -3.55 -1.55
CA ILE A 70 -15.82 -2.44 -1.38
C ILE A 70 -15.43 -1.66 -0.12
N GLY A 71 -15.11 -0.38 -0.29
CA GLY A 71 -14.83 0.52 0.82
C GLY A 71 -16.08 1.17 1.38
N LEU A 72 -16.27 1.09 2.69
CA LEU A 72 -17.30 1.81 3.44
C LEU A 72 -16.60 2.80 4.37
N ASN A 73 -16.86 4.08 4.17
CA ASN A 73 -16.34 5.09 5.07
C ASN A 73 -17.11 5.07 6.39
N THR A 74 -16.43 4.77 7.49
CA THR A 74 -17.02 4.70 8.84
C THR A 74 -17.17 6.05 9.52
N ASP A 75 -16.49 7.08 9.00
CA ASP A 75 -16.63 8.45 9.47
C ASP A 75 -16.94 9.40 8.29
N PRO A 76 -18.13 9.28 7.70
CA PRO A 76 -18.46 10.01 6.49
C PRO A 76 -18.83 11.48 6.76
N ASP A 77 -19.01 11.85 8.03
CA ASP A 77 -19.38 13.20 8.44
C ASP A 77 -18.15 14.11 8.51
N PHE A 78 -17.00 13.54 8.88
CA PHE A 78 -15.75 14.26 9.07
C PHE A 78 -14.66 13.89 8.04
N SER A 79 -14.85 12.84 7.24
CA SER A 79 -13.87 12.40 6.24
C SER A 79 -14.53 12.08 4.88
N ALA A 80 -13.85 12.46 3.79
CA ALA A 80 -14.17 12.00 2.45
C ALA A 80 -13.00 11.14 1.93
N GLY A 81 -13.29 9.91 1.53
CA GLY A 81 -12.31 9.01 0.90
C GLY A 81 -12.47 8.99 -0.61
N CYS A 82 -11.35 8.90 -1.34
CA CYS A 82 -11.34 8.77 -2.80
C CYS A 82 -11.56 7.31 -3.25
N LEU A 83 -11.44 6.33 -2.33
CA LEU A 83 -11.57 4.90 -2.62
C LEU A 83 -12.87 4.30 -2.07
N CYS A 84 -13.38 4.84 -0.96
CA CYS A 84 -14.63 4.38 -0.36
C CYS A 84 -15.87 4.83 -1.15
N LEU A 85 -16.95 4.07 -0.99
CA LEU A 85 -18.26 4.42 -1.55
C LEU A 85 -18.76 5.77 -0.99
N PRO A 86 -19.66 6.46 -1.71
CA PRO A 86 -20.27 7.70 -1.24
C PRO A 86 -20.94 7.56 0.14
N ARG A 87 -20.97 8.66 0.90
CA ARG A 87 -21.54 8.72 2.27
C ARG A 87 -22.90 8.04 2.45
N TRP A 88 -23.81 8.20 1.47
CA TRP A 88 -25.13 7.59 1.54
C TRP A 88 -25.11 6.05 1.58
N CYS A 89 -24.06 5.41 1.04
CA CYS A 89 -23.88 3.97 1.06
C CYS A 89 -23.63 3.44 2.48
N THR A 90 -22.91 4.19 3.32
CA THR A 90 -22.70 3.82 4.72
C THR A 90 -24.02 3.91 5.50
N TRP A 91 -24.78 5.00 5.32
CA TRP A 91 -26.05 5.20 6.02
C TRP A 91 -27.16 4.27 5.58
N ASN A 92 -27.14 3.83 4.32
CA ASN A 92 -28.15 2.95 3.75
C ASN A 92 -27.51 1.69 3.18
N PHE A 93 -26.71 1.03 4.02
CA PHE A 93 -26.06 -0.22 3.65
C PHE A 93 -27.03 -1.34 3.21
N PRO A 94 -28.23 -1.50 3.79
CA PRO A 94 -29.21 -2.46 3.26
C PRO A 94 -29.52 -2.26 1.78
N ARG A 95 -29.69 -1.01 1.34
CA ARG A 95 -29.91 -0.70 -0.08
C ARG A 95 -28.68 -0.97 -0.94
N VAL A 96 -27.48 -0.80 -0.41
CA VAL A 96 -26.23 -1.21 -1.07
C VAL A 96 -26.23 -2.71 -1.31
N LEU A 97 -26.63 -3.51 -0.30
CA LEU A 97 -26.77 -4.96 -0.48
C LEU A 97 -27.80 -5.28 -1.56
N ASP A 98 -28.95 -4.62 -1.59
CA ASP A 98 -29.97 -4.86 -2.65
C ASP A 98 -29.41 -4.58 -4.05
N PHE A 99 -28.57 -3.54 -4.20
CA PHE A 99 -27.86 -3.29 -5.45
C PHE A 99 -26.84 -4.39 -5.78
N LEU A 100 -26.10 -4.89 -4.80
CA LEU A 100 -25.13 -5.97 -5.01
C LEU A 100 -25.82 -7.28 -5.42
N TYR A 101 -26.88 -7.68 -4.71
CA TYR A 101 -27.68 -8.86 -5.05
C TYR A 101 -28.37 -8.75 -6.41
N GLY A 102 -28.84 -7.55 -6.75
CA GLY A 102 -29.43 -7.28 -8.06
C GLY A 102 -28.41 -7.14 -9.20
N GLY A 103 -27.10 -7.25 -8.94
CA GLY A 103 -26.06 -7.01 -9.95
C GLY A 103 -26.01 -5.57 -10.45
N ARG A 104 -26.60 -4.62 -9.70
CA ARG A 104 -26.76 -3.21 -10.07
C ARG A 104 -25.56 -2.37 -9.66
N PHE A 105 -24.38 -2.79 -10.10
CA PHE A 105 -23.13 -2.07 -9.88
C PHE A 105 -22.21 -2.26 -11.08
N ARG A 106 -21.22 -1.37 -11.21
CA ARG A 106 -20.16 -1.50 -12.21
C ARG A 106 -18.82 -1.67 -11.49
N PRO A 107 -18.07 -2.77 -11.74
CA PRO A 107 -16.74 -2.91 -11.17
C PRO A 107 -15.81 -1.83 -11.74
N LEU A 108 -14.95 -1.28 -10.89
CA LEU A 108 -13.89 -0.37 -11.29
C LEU A 108 -12.55 -1.09 -11.19
N TRP A 109 -11.91 -1.31 -12.33
CA TRP A 109 -10.58 -1.90 -12.38
C TRP A 109 -9.52 -0.87 -12.03
N ARG A 110 -8.67 -1.18 -11.06
CA ARG A 110 -7.54 -0.35 -10.67
C ARG A 110 -6.23 -1.11 -10.88
N ASN A 111 -5.32 -0.49 -11.63
CA ASN A 111 -3.96 -0.99 -11.81
C ASN A 111 -3.20 -0.94 -10.48
N ARG A 112 -2.27 -1.88 -10.31
CA ARG A 112 -1.42 -1.98 -9.11
C ARG A 112 0.01 -2.24 -9.51
N ILE A 113 0.95 -1.73 -8.70
CA ILE A 113 2.38 -1.92 -8.91
C ILE A 113 2.81 -3.22 -8.24
N ARG A 114 3.50 -4.08 -9.00
CA ARG A 114 4.15 -5.29 -8.49
C ARG A 114 5.65 -5.03 -8.39
N VAL A 115 6.21 -5.22 -7.20
CA VAL A 115 7.62 -4.97 -6.92
C VAL A 115 8.37 -6.29 -6.84
N THR A 116 9.52 -6.31 -7.49
CA THR A 116 10.42 -7.44 -7.55
C THR A 116 11.82 -6.96 -7.21
N LEU A 117 12.43 -7.58 -6.21
CA LEU A 117 13.78 -7.28 -5.76
C LEU A 117 14.74 -8.30 -6.36
N ILE A 118 15.84 -7.83 -6.95
CA ILE A 118 16.98 -8.67 -7.31
C ILE A 118 18.07 -8.39 -6.28
N HIS A 119 18.53 -9.42 -5.61
CA HIS A 119 19.45 -9.29 -4.47
C HIS A 119 20.42 -10.47 -4.39
N ASP A 120 21.47 -10.32 -3.60
CA ASP A 120 22.47 -11.36 -3.37
C ASP A 120 21.85 -12.58 -2.66
N LYS A 121 22.26 -13.79 -3.06
CA LYS A 121 21.74 -15.07 -2.53
C LYS A 121 22.04 -15.25 -1.04
N GLN A 122 23.14 -14.70 -0.53
CA GLN A 122 23.54 -14.79 0.87
C GLN A 122 22.89 -13.70 1.72
N HIS A 123 22.48 -12.58 1.12
CA HIS A 123 21.86 -11.45 1.81
C HIS A 123 20.39 -11.35 1.45
N VAL A 124 19.54 -12.00 2.24
CA VAL A 124 18.09 -11.93 2.08
C VAL A 124 17.58 -10.56 2.56
N PRO A 125 16.85 -9.79 1.74
CA PRO A 125 16.29 -8.51 2.13
C PRO A 125 15.31 -8.69 3.29
N ARG A 126 15.42 -7.79 4.27
CA ARG A 126 14.42 -7.67 5.34
C ARG A 126 13.14 -7.09 4.75
N ILE A 127 12.05 -7.85 4.79
CA ILE A 127 10.74 -7.44 4.27
C ILE A 127 9.75 -7.46 5.42
N ASP A 128 9.51 -6.29 5.99
CA ASP A 128 8.57 -6.12 7.10
C ASP A 128 7.43 -5.17 6.73
N VAL A 129 6.27 -5.41 7.33
CA VAL A 129 5.18 -4.45 7.30
C VAL A 129 5.53 -3.33 8.26
N LEU A 130 5.75 -2.12 7.74
CA LEU A 130 5.96 -0.94 8.57
C LEU A 130 4.71 -0.67 9.41
N ASP A 131 4.76 -0.97 10.71
CA ASP A 131 3.75 -0.51 11.66
C ASP A 131 4.19 0.84 12.21
N LYS A 132 3.55 1.94 11.79
CA LYS A 132 3.88 3.30 12.25
C LYS A 132 3.81 3.49 13.78
N ARG A 133 3.16 2.57 14.51
CA ARG A 133 3.06 2.59 15.98
C ARG A 133 4.26 1.93 16.66
N LYS A 134 5.00 1.09 15.93
CA LYS A 134 6.30 0.59 16.35
C LYS A 134 7.32 1.45 15.62
N PRO A 135 8.16 2.26 16.28
CA PRO A 135 9.30 2.85 15.57
C PRO A 135 9.98 1.71 14.82
N ALA A 136 10.27 1.90 13.53
CA ALA A 136 11.08 0.94 12.80
C ALA A 136 12.40 0.93 13.53
N ALA A 137 12.54 0.00 14.47
CA ALA A 137 13.78 -0.28 15.13
C ALA A 137 14.68 -0.75 13.99
N LEU A 138 15.51 0.17 13.52
CA LEU A 138 16.62 -0.08 12.61
C LEU A 138 17.68 -0.86 13.41
N ASP A 139 17.24 -1.94 14.07
CA ASP A 139 18.06 -2.84 14.86
C ASP A 139 18.98 -3.54 13.87
N GLY A 140 20.23 -3.08 13.83
CA GLY A 140 21.30 -3.77 13.11
C GLY A 140 22.30 -2.91 12.36
N TRP A 141 22.14 -1.59 12.23
CA TRP A 141 23.15 -0.75 11.56
C TRP A 141 24.02 0.10 12.48
N ASP A 142 23.56 0.44 13.68
CA ASP A 142 24.39 1.02 14.74
C ASP A 142 24.69 -0.06 15.79
N ARG A 143 25.98 -0.37 15.92
CA ARG A 143 26.56 -1.54 16.60
C ARG A 143 26.32 -1.57 18.12
N LEU A 144 26.39 -2.78 18.68
CA LEU A 144 26.87 -3.09 20.04
C LEU A 144 26.20 -2.29 21.17
N GLU A 145 25.18 -2.86 21.80
CA GLU A 145 25.15 -3.15 23.25
C GLU A 145 23.79 -3.75 23.69
N ALA A 146 23.89 -4.65 24.69
CA ALA A 146 22.88 -5.04 25.67
C ALA A 146 21.72 -5.95 25.24
N ASP A 147 21.98 -7.27 25.21
CA ASP A 147 21.48 -8.31 26.15
C ASP A 147 20.12 -8.17 26.92
N GLU A 148 19.23 -7.22 26.63
CA GLU A 148 17.97 -7.04 27.41
C GLU A 148 16.66 -7.24 26.61
N PHE A 149 16.71 -7.51 25.31
CA PHE A 149 15.48 -7.70 24.50
C PHE A 149 15.17 -9.15 24.07
N GLN A 150 15.92 -10.12 24.58
CA GLN A 150 15.75 -11.53 24.21
C GLN A 150 14.52 -12.21 24.86
N GLN A 151 13.72 -11.51 25.68
CA GLN A 151 12.64 -12.13 26.46
C GLN A 151 11.21 -11.69 26.12
N LEU A 152 10.95 -10.82 25.13
CA LEU A 152 9.59 -10.24 24.97
C LEU A 152 8.94 -10.27 23.58
N ASP A 153 9.54 -10.84 22.52
CA ASP A 153 8.94 -10.74 21.16
C ASP A 153 8.82 -12.06 20.37
N GLU A 154 8.71 -13.21 21.07
CA GLU A 154 8.47 -14.51 20.41
C GLU A 154 6.99 -14.78 20.05
N SER A 155 6.03 -13.97 20.51
CA SER A 155 4.60 -14.29 20.38
C SER A 155 3.83 -13.57 19.26
N CYS A 156 4.44 -12.63 18.53
CA CYS A 156 3.70 -11.75 17.62
C CYS A 156 4.24 -11.64 16.18
N ARG A 157 5.10 -12.56 15.71
CA ARG A 157 5.55 -12.51 14.30
C ARG A 157 4.41 -12.96 13.37
N PRO A 158 3.89 -12.08 12.48
CA PRO A 158 2.99 -12.55 11.45
C PRO A 158 3.76 -13.47 10.51
N HIS A 159 3.33 -14.73 10.37
CA HIS A 159 3.78 -15.65 9.33
C HIS A 159 3.40 -15.08 7.96
N VAL A 160 4.24 -14.20 7.42
CA VAL A 160 4.28 -13.94 5.98
C VAL A 160 5.16 -15.03 5.41
N ASN A 161 4.58 -15.96 4.64
CA ASN A 161 5.36 -16.96 3.93
C ASN A 161 6.50 -16.26 3.17
N PRO A 162 7.76 -16.69 3.34
CA PRO A 162 8.87 -16.10 2.61
C PRO A 162 8.55 -16.22 1.11
N PRO A 163 8.68 -15.13 0.35
CA PRO A 163 8.49 -15.19 -1.09
C PRO A 163 9.41 -16.26 -1.68
N SER A 164 8.84 -17.14 -2.50
CA SER A 164 9.59 -18.21 -3.15
C SER A 164 10.57 -17.61 -4.18
N PRO A 165 11.87 -17.98 -4.15
CA PRO A 165 12.80 -17.56 -5.18
C PRO A 165 12.34 -18.12 -6.53
N THR A 166 12.18 -17.24 -7.53
CA THR A 166 11.98 -17.66 -8.92
C THR A 166 13.34 -17.79 -9.60
N SER A 167 13.54 -18.84 -10.40
CA SER A 167 14.86 -19.15 -10.97
C SER A 167 15.24 -18.16 -12.07
N GLY A 168 16.25 -17.32 -11.81
CA GLY A 168 16.96 -16.53 -12.82
C GLY A 168 16.76 -15.02 -12.69
N VAL A 169 17.86 -14.28 -12.85
CA VAL A 169 17.86 -12.82 -12.95
C VAL A 169 17.40 -12.43 -14.36
N PRO A 170 16.47 -11.47 -14.54
CA PRO A 170 16.01 -11.00 -15.85
C PRO A 170 17.16 -10.52 -16.74
N LEU A 171 17.07 -10.82 -18.04
CA LEU A 171 18.16 -10.53 -18.98
C LEU A 171 18.39 -9.03 -19.17
N ASP A 172 17.31 -8.27 -19.09
CA ASP A 172 17.17 -6.81 -19.13
C ASP A 172 17.50 -6.12 -17.79
N SER A 173 17.83 -6.87 -16.73
CA SER A 173 18.24 -6.27 -15.46
C SER A 173 19.58 -5.53 -15.57
N LEU A 174 19.71 -4.46 -14.78
CA LEU A 174 20.95 -3.70 -14.63
C LEU A 174 22.07 -4.47 -13.90
N VAL A 175 21.85 -5.73 -13.52
CA VAL A 175 22.86 -6.58 -12.86
C VAL A 175 23.91 -7.04 -13.88
N PRO A 176 25.21 -6.75 -13.67
CA PRO A 176 26.28 -7.20 -14.54
C PRO A 176 26.29 -8.72 -14.73
N ALA A 177 26.53 -9.19 -15.96
CA ALA A 177 26.44 -10.61 -16.32
C ALA A 177 27.25 -11.54 -15.40
N GLY A 178 28.47 -11.13 -15.02
CA GLY A 178 29.34 -11.91 -14.12
C GLY A 178 28.80 -12.09 -12.69
N LEU A 179 27.91 -11.20 -12.25
CA LEU A 179 27.32 -11.23 -10.90
C LEU A 179 26.00 -12.00 -10.83
N ARG A 180 25.32 -12.22 -11.97
CA ARG A 180 23.98 -12.85 -12.01
C ARG A 180 23.93 -14.22 -11.34
N LYS A 181 25.04 -14.98 -11.35
CA LYS A 181 25.13 -16.30 -10.68
C LYS A 181 25.02 -16.23 -9.15
N TYR A 182 25.35 -15.11 -8.54
CA TYR A 182 25.25 -14.86 -7.10
C TYR A 182 23.95 -14.20 -6.69
N MET A 183 23.14 -13.78 -7.66
CA MET A 183 21.91 -13.04 -7.42
C MET A 183 20.69 -13.97 -7.48
N THR A 184 19.65 -13.59 -6.78
CA THR A 184 18.33 -14.21 -6.79
C THR A 184 17.26 -13.13 -6.91
N GLN A 185 16.03 -13.55 -7.20
CA GLN A 185 14.89 -12.66 -7.35
C GLN A 185 13.79 -13.00 -6.35
N THR A 186 13.26 -11.96 -5.71
CA THR A 186 12.19 -12.03 -4.72
C THR A 186 11.07 -11.07 -5.10
N THR A 187 9.90 -11.61 -5.47
CA THR A 187 8.70 -10.79 -5.71
C THR A 187 7.99 -10.51 -4.40
N LEU A 188 7.71 -9.25 -4.10
CA LEU A 188 6.99 -8.90 -2.89
C LEU A 188 5.56 -9.47 -2.92
N PRO A 189 5.07 -10.03 -1.79
CA PRO A 189 3.77 -10.70 -1.75
C PRO A 189 2.58 -9.72 -1.85
N ILE A 190 2.85 -8.42 -1.68
CA ILE A 190 1.89 -7.32 -1.74
C ILE A 190 1.97 -6.58 -3.07
N ARG A 191 0.85 -6.01 -3.50
CA ARG A 191 0.77 -5.13 -4.67
C ARG A 191 0.31 -3.75 -4.24
N ALA A 192 1.10 -2.73 -4.54
CA ALA A 192 0.78 -1.36 -4.16
C ALA A 192 -0.34 -0.81 -5.04
N LEU A 193 -1.43 -0.33 -4.42
CA LEU A 193 -2.53 0.29 -5.14
C LEU A 193 -2.21 1.74 -5.52
N ASN A 194 -1.56 2.47 -4.61
CA ASN A 194 -1.27 3.88 -4.82
C ASN A 194 0.12 4.09 -5.38
N GLU A 195 1.15 3.98 -4.55
CA GLU A 195 2.53 4.25 -4.94
C GLU A 195 3.54 3.30 -4.29
N VAL A 196 4.72 3.23 -4.89
CA VAL A 196 5.93 2.67 -4.29
C VAL A 196 6.99 3.75 -4.27
N PHE A 197 7.66 3.92 -3.14
CA PHE A 197 8.78 4.82 -3.00
C PHE A 197 10.05 4.04 -2.69
N PHE A 198 11.12 4.43 -3.37
CA PHE A 198 12.46 3.88 -3.19
C PHE A 198 13.40 5.03 -2.84
N GLY A 199 14.17 4.87 -1.77
CA GLY A 199 15.15 5.84 -1.34
C GLY A 199 15.98 5.31 -0.18
N GLU A 200 16.97 6.10 0.21
CA GLU A 200 17.76 5.88 1.43
C GLU A 200 16.85 5.76 2.66
N SER A 201 17.22 4.86 3.57
CA SER A 201 16.50 4.68 4.83
C SER A 201 16.75 5.83 5.81
N LEU A 202 17.90 6.50 5.69
CA LEU A 202 18.27 7.65 6.50
C LEU A 202 17.98 8.95 5.74
N SER A 203 17.06 9.75 6.25
CA SER A 203 16.64 11.02 5.61
C SER A 203 17.76 12.04 5.40
N ALA A 204 18.87 11.92 6.15
CA ALA A 204 20.05 12.78 6.00
C ALA A 204 20.96 12.36 4.83
N LYS A 205 20.72 11.20 4.21
CA LYS A 205 21.47 10.70 3.07
C LYS A 205 20.70 10.91 1.78
N VAL A 206 21.44 11.20 0.73
CA VAL A 206 20.91 11.33 -0.64
C VAL A 206 21.01 9.98 -1.35
N SER A 207 19.94 9.61 -2.05
CA SER A 207 19.89 8.38 -2.82
C SER A 207 20.63 8.57 -4.14
N HIS A 208 21.52 7.62 -4.44
CA HIS A 208 22.18 7.51 -5.75
C HIS A 208 21.70 6.22 -6.42
N TYR A 209 21.10 6.34 -7.60
CA TYR A 209 20.54 5.19 -8.30
C TYR A 209 20.59 5.37 -9.81
N ASP A 210 20.61 4.24 -10.52
CA ASP A 210 20.53 4.18 -11.96
C ASP A 210 19.11 3.68 -12.33
N ILE A 211 18.38 4.45 -13.15
CA ILE A 211 17.01 4.11 -13.59
C ILE A 211 17.00 3.73 -15.06
N SER A 212 16.36 2.60 -15.38
CA SER A 212 16.09 2.14 -16.75
C SER A 212 14.60 1.83 -16.89
N ILE A 213 14.07 2.11 -18.07
CA ILE A 213 12.68 1.84 -18.46
C ILE A 213 12.76 0.88 -19.64
N ASP A 214 12.00 -0.21 -19.59
CA ASP A 214 11.90 -1.20 -20.67
C ASP A 214 13.25 -1.77 -21.16
N GLY A 215 14.25 -1.83 -20.27
CA GLY A 215 15.59 -2.35 -20.58
C GLY A 215 16.48 -1.37 -21.35
N GLU A 216 16.03 -0.13 -21.57
CA GLU A 216 16.80 0.91 -22.24
C GLU A 216 18.01 1.37 -21.42
N LYS A 217 18.90 2.14 -22.05
CA LYS A 217 20.09 2.68 -21.38
C LYS A 217 19.69 3.44 -20.11
N TYR A 218 20.27 3.05 -18.99
CA TYR A 218 19.96 3.67 -17.70
C TYR A 218 20.44 5.13 -17.64
N VAL A 219 19.76 5.92 -16.82
CA VAL A 219 20.14 7.28 -16.44
C VAL A 219 20.52 7.30 -14.97
N ARG A 220 21.65 7.94 -14.65
CA ARG A 220 22.09 8.12 -13.26
C ARG A 220 21.37 9.29 -12.63
N GLN A 221 20.81 9.07 -11.45
CA GLN A 221 20.07 10.07 -10.69
C GLN A 221 20.60 10.23 -9.27
N LYS A 222 20.43 11.44 -8.74
CA LYS A 222 20.72 11.81 -7.35
C LYS A 222 19.56 12.63 -6.80
N SER A 223 18.84 12.09 -5.82
CA SER A 223 17.70 12.76 -5.19
C SER A 223 17.38 12.14 -3.82
N SER A 224 16.33 12.62 -3.14
CA SER A 224 15.84 11.97 -1.91
C SER A 224 15.32 10.54 -2.17
N GLY A 225 14.96 10.22 -3.42
CA GLY A 225 14.43 8.93 -3.85
C GLY A 225 13.59 9.06 -5.12
N VAL A 226 12.88 7.99 -5.47
CA VAL A 226 11.97 7.89 -6.61
C VAL A 226 10.61 7.36 -6.15
N THR A 227 9.54 8.03 -6.57
CA THR A 227 8.15 7.61 -6.34
C THR A 227 7.52 7.17 -7.65
N CYS A 228 7.05 5.93 -7.70
CA CYS A 228 6.25 5.39 -8.81
C CYS A 228 4.80 5.29 -8.37
N ALA A 229 3.88 6.00 -9.01
CA ALA A 229 2.46 6.03 -8.65
C ALA A 229 1.57 5.46 -9.75
N THR A 230 0.45 4.85 -9.37
CA THR A 230 -0.64 4.51 -10.29
C THR A 230 -1.54 5.72 -10.51
N GLY A 231 -2.47 5.63 -11.47
CA GLY A 231 -3.53 6.64 -11.60
C GLY A 231 -4.48 6.71 -10.39
N THR A 232 -4.46 5.72 -9.49
CA THR A 232 -5.16 5.84 -8.19
C THR A 232 -4.30 6.59 -7.17
N GLY A 233 -2.99 6.32 -7.14
CA GLY A 233 -2.04 7.01 -6.26
C GLY A 233 -1.76 8.46 -6.63
N SER A 234 -2.10 8.89 -7.86
CA SER A 234 -1.83 10.26 -8.32
C SER A 234 -2.55 11.34 -7.51
N SER A 235 -3.62 11.00 -6.78
CA SER A 235 -4.33 11.91 -5.85
C SER A 235 -3.95 11.70 -4.37
N SER A 236 -2.95 10.86 -4.09
CA SER A 236 -2.45 10.50 -2.75
C SER A 236 -1.18 11.30 -2.43
N TRP A 237 -0.20 10.69 -1.77
CA TRP A 237 1.09 11.28 -1.46
C TRP A 237 1.82 11.82 -2.69
N PHE A 238 1.66 11.19 -3.86
CA PHE A 238 2.22 11.71 -5.12
C PHE A 238 1.72 13.13 -5.45
N TYR A 239 0.43 13.43 -5.24
CA TYR A 239 -0.09 14.78 -5.40
C TYR A 239 0.57 15.73 -4.38
N GLN A 240 0.63 15.31 -3.11
CA GLN A 240 1.07 16.16 -2.02
C GLN A 240 2.55 16.58 -2.13
N ILE A 241 3.43 15.69 -2.62
CA ILE A 241 4.85 16.05 -2.81
C ILE A 241 5.12 16.92 -4.05
N ASN A 242 4.14 17.03 -4.95
CA ASN A 242 4.24 17.85 -6.17
C ASN A 242 3.35 19.10 -6.12
N ARG A 243 2.48 19.23 -5.11
CA ARG A 243 1.53 20.33 -5.01
C ARG A 243 2.25 21.61 -4.59
N LEU A 244 2.07 22.65 -5.41
CA LEU A 244 2.34 24.03 -5.00
C LEU A 244 1.06 24.67 -4.46
N SER A 245 1.18 25.48 -3.41
CA SER A 245 0.04 26.24 -2.90
C SER A 245 -0.24 27.43 -3.82
N THR A 246 -1.48 27.94 -3.79
CA THR A 246 -1.89 29.12 -4.56
C THR A 246 -1.05 30.33 -4.22
N GLU A 247 -0.65 30.45 -2.94
CA GLU A 247 0.20 31.52 -2.43
C GLU A 247 1.61 31.41 -3.02
N VAL A 248 2.21 30.22 -3.00
CA VAL A 248 3.55 30.00 -3.60
C VAL A 248 3.53 30.32 -5.09
N VAL A 249 2.48 29.93 -5.81
CA VAL A 249 2.35 30.27 -7.24
C VAL A 249 2.22 31.78 -7.44
N ALA A 250 1.41 32.46 -6.63
CA ALA A 250 1.26 33.91 -6.69
C ALA A 250 2.57 34.65 -6.43
N ASP A 251 3.35 34.20 -5.44
CA ASP A 251 4.65 34.77 -5.11
C ASP A 251 5.66 34.61 -6.26
N VAL A 252 5.72 33.42 -6.86
CA VAL A 252 6.59 33.15 -8.03
C VAL A 252 6.21 34.05 -9.20
N LEU A 253 4.91 34.21 -9.48
CA LEU A 253 4.43 35.09 -10.55
C LEU A 253 4.73 36.57 -10.27
N ALA A 254 4.63 37.00 -9.00
CA ALA A 254 4.96 38.35 -8.60
C ALA A 254 6.45 38.66 -8.78
N ILE A 255 7.34 37.72 -8.41
CA ILE A 255 8.79 37.84 -8.63
C ILE A 255 9.11 37.88 -10.13
N ALA A 256 8.54 36.98 -10.93
CA ALA A 256 8.75 36.94 -12.37
C ALA A 256 8.32 38.24 -13.06
N LYS A 257 7.23 38.87 -12.59
CA LYS A 257 6.78 40.17 -13.09
C LYS A 257 7.79 41.28 -12.79
N ARG A 258 8.32 41.34 -11.56
CA ARG A 258 9.32 42.37 -11.18
C ARG A 258 10.58 42.29 -12.03
N LEU A 259 11.09 41.07 -12.26
CA LEU A 259 12.28 40.86 -13.08
C LEU A 259 12.06 41.29 -14.54
N ARG A 260 10.86 41.09 -15.07
CA ARG A 260 10.49 41.56 -16.42
C ARG A 260 10.41 43.08 -16.53
N ASP A 261 9.99 43.75 -15.46
CA ASP A 261 9.83 45.21 -15.45
C ASP A 261 11.16 45.94 -15.18
N GLU A 262 12.24 45.22 -14.83
CA GLU A 262 13.61 45.74 -14.63
C GLU A 262 14.51 45.63 -15.88
N ASP A 263 14.09 44.89 -16.92
CA ASP A 263 14.75 44.75 -18.24
C ASP A 263 14.13 45.67 -19.31
#